data_AF-A0A3Q2VIC6-F1
#
_entry.id   AF-A0A3Q2VIC6-F1
#
_cell.length_a   1.000
_cell.length_b   1.000
_cell.length_c   1.000
_cell.angle_alpha   90.00
_cell.angle_beta   90.00
_cell.angle_gamma   90.00
#
_symmetry.space_group_name_H-M   'P 1'
#
loop_
_entity.id
_entity.type
_entity.pdbx_description
1 polymer ?
#
loop_
_entity_poly.entity_id
_entity_poly.type
_entity_poly.pdbx_seq_one_letter_code
_entity_poly.pdbx_strand_id
1 'polypeptide(L)'
;MDLLVLLLLCSAPLIRGHSSGLVIDSCEELKSHQSGLSPQTAPSPFIVTTEQRRYRVGEDVKVELQGPASTPFTGFLLEAIEVGSETPVGSFATPAGAAKVLTCSQRPSSAVSHTSGFNSSYIQVTWRSEPSGDIKAVQFRASFVQNSTTFWVNVMSPVLTFTNGRAARSAGALTGNGSTDPAPLVKSAASISSANCGVTKVCFSQPSNCDPAVSASCYFMSAMMLAGGTAVQYEMTGPYEGYIAFGFSDDQKMGNDDIYVCGMNSNGQVGVQHMYSTGRTTPQVVALGNVYNITTSLQNNVISCSFTTTEIISIQGTSGFSQSYYFMFVCGPSSNGQIQFHKHDFVSTTKMDISTPVVSERGFPDIIKAHGSLMLIAWMTTGTLGMMVARYLKKMAKGTTMCNKDLWFVVHVGVMLLTVAATIIAFILIFAHTRDWSGGAHPVLGCLVMILSFFQPIVAMLRCGPQHHLRYLFNTSHFLNAVIIKSLAVAAIFTGLNLIDSSDGWLMKVMGGFLAWEALFYIMLEVHNGKSKEKGSATVEVESESVKIDGLLIGLFFLGNICFLVALLVGIGVK
;
A
#
# COMPACT_ATOMS: atom_id res chain seq x y z
N MET A 1 19.11 34.52 -68.56
CA MET A 1 19.33 33.74 -69.79
C MET A 1 20.69 33.08 -69.67
N ASP A 2 20.90 31.77 -69.63
CA ASP A 2 20.07 30.57 -69.59
C ASP A 2 21.00 29.47 -69.05
N LEU A 3 20.65 28.84 -67.94
CA LEU A 3 20.24 27.43 -67.86
C LEU A 3 21.27 26.40 -68.39
N LEU A 4 22.01 25.77 -67.46
CA LEU A 4 22.17 24.31 -67.52
C LEU A 4 22.35 23.74 -66.11
N VAL A 5 21.50 22.76 -65.82
CA VAL A 5 21.26 22.08 -64.56
C VAL A 5 22.03 20.74 -64.56
N LEU A 6 22.32 20.24 -63.34
CA LEU A 6 22.63 18.85 -62.95
C LEU A 6 24.11 18.39 -62.94
N LEU A 7 24.65 18.15 -61.73
CA LEU A 7 25.07 16.82 -61.19
C LEU A 7 26.04 16.99 -60.00
N LEU A 8 25.48 17.20 -58.80
CA LEU A 8 26.16 16.87 -57.54
C LEU A 8 25.65 15.49 -57.10
N LEU A 9 26.39 14.45 -57.49
CA LEU A 9 26.25 13.09 -56.98
C LEU A 9 26.69 13.04 -55.52
N CYS A 10 25.76 13.29 -54.60
CA CYS A 10 25.84 12.73 -53.26
C CYS A 10 25.61 11.22 -53.38
N SER A 11 26.64 10.43 -53.09
CA SER A 11 26.52 9.01 -52.82
C SER A 11 25.75 8.81 -51.51
N ALA A 12 24.42 8.86 -51.58
CA ALA A 12 23.56 8.29 -50.55
C ALA A 12 23.58 6.76 -50.71
N PRO A 13 23.76 5.98 -49.63
CA PRO A 13 23.72 4.54 -49.71
C PRO A 13 22.35 4.09 -50.24
N LEU A 14 22.37 3.20 -51.22
CA LEU A 14 21.18 2.54 -51.76
C LEU A 14 20.44 1.85 -50.60
N ILE A 15 19.27 2.36 -50.22
CA ILE A 15 18.39 1.73 -49.23
C ILE A 15 17.74 0.52 -49.90
N ARG A 16 18.16 -0.69 -49.51
CA ARG A 16 17.50 -1.94 -49.92
C ARG A 16 16.40 -2.27 -48.91
N GLY A 17 15.16 -1.91 -49.24
CA GLY A 17 13.97 -2.46 -48.58
C GLY A 17 13.71 -3.86 -49.13
N HIS A 18 13.84 -4.90 -48.30
CA HIS A 18 13.59 -6.28 -48.72
C HIS A 18 12.10 -6.62 -48.62
N SER A 19 11.35 -6.38 -49.70
CA SER A 19 9.92 -6.72 -49.83
C SER A 19 9.61 -8.22 -49.87
N SER A 20 10.63 -9.08 -49.90
CA SER A 20 10.53 -10.51 -50.19
C SER A 20 10.76 -11.45 -48.99
N GLY A 21 11.00 -10.90 -47.78
CA GLY A 21 11.27 -11.70 -46.58
C GLY A 21 12.60 -12.49 -46.62
N LEU A 22 13.46 -12.24 -47.60
CA LEU A 22 14.85 -12.73 -47.62
C LEU A 22 15.71 -11.81 -46.76
N VAL A 23 15.71 -12.06 -45.45
CA VAL A 23 16.37 -11.20 -44.46
C VAL A 23 17.57 -11.89 -43.81
N ILE A 24 18.41 -12.53 -44.63
CA ILE A 24 19.58 -13.30 -44.17
C ILE A 24 20.58 -12.39 -43.42
N ASP A 25 20.73 -11.15 -43.85
CA ASP A 25 21.62 -10.16 -43.22
C ASP A 25 21.06 -9.59 -41.89
N SER A 26 19.76 -9.75 -41.59
CA SER A 26 19.17 -9.31 -40.31
C SER A 26 19.22 -10.37 -39.21
N CYS A 27 19.75 -11.57 -39.48
CA CYS A 27 19.93 -12.61 -38.47
C CYS A 27 21.01 -12.23 -37.43
N GLU A 28 22.03 -11.45 -37.80
CA GLU A 28 23.14 -11.12 -36.89
C GLU A 28 22.88 -9.90 -36.01
N GLU A 29 21.95 -9.00 -36.38
CA GLU A 29 21.68 -7.80 -35.60
C GLU A 29 20.21 -7.62 -35.17
N LEU A 30 19.26 -8.42 -35.69
CA LEU A 30 17.80 -8.30 -35.45
C LEU A 30 17.22 -6.88 -35.62
N LYS A 31 18.01 -5.96 -36.19
CA LYS A 31 17.60 -4.63 -36.60
C LYS A 31 17.07 -4.76 -38.02
N SER A 32 15.84 -4.29 -38.22
CA SER A 32 15.42 -3.89 -39.56
C SER A 32 16.43 -2.83 -40.04
N HIS A 33 17.19 -3.12 -41.08
CA HIS A 33 18.24 -2.25 -41.65
C HIS A 33 17.64 -1.03 -42.38
N GLN A 34 16.54 -0.46 -41.88
CA GLN A 34 16.10 0.87 -42.24
C GLN A 34 17.02 1.86 -41.54
N SER A 35 18.09 2.26 -42.22
CA SER A 35 19.09 3.21 -41.72
C SER A 35 18.41 4.47 -41.14
N GLY A 36 18.47 4.64 -39.82
CA GLY A 36 18.01 5.83 -39.11
C GLY A 36 16.72 5.69 -38.28
N LEU A 37 16.07 4.51 -38.25
CA LEU A 37 14.90 4.28 -37.40
C LEU A 37 15.23 3.39 -36.19
N SER A 38 14.80 3.82 -35.01
CA SER A 38 14.91 3.05 -33.76
C SER A 38 13.64 2.22 -33.52
N PRO A 39 13.76 1.04 -32.89
CA PRO A 39 12.59 0.26 -32.49
C PRO A 39 11.73 1.05 -31.49
N GLN A 40 10.43 0.71 -31.43
CA GLN A 40 9.53 1.31 -30.46
C GLN A 40 9.93 0.95 -29.03
N THR A 41 9.91 1.93 -28.12
CA THR A 41 10.23 1.76 -26.70
C THR A 41 9.00 1.40 -25.86
N ALA A 42 7.80 1.66 -26.38
CA ALA A 42 6.55 1.22 -25.77
C ALA A 42 6.37 -0.31 -25.93
N PRO A 43 5.66 -0.99 -25.02
CA PRO A 43 5.40 -2.43 -25.11
C PRO A 43 4.84 -2.86 -26.47
N SER A 44 5.30 -4.02 -26.97
CA SER A 44 4.80 -4.59 -28.22
C SER A 44 3.34 -5.01 -28.08
N PRO A 45 2.43 -4.60 -29.01
CA PRO A 45 1.08 -5.13 -29.06
C PRO A 45 1.05 -6.59 -29.55
N PHE A 46 2.15 -7.06 -30.16
CA PHE A 46 2.29 -8.41 -30.67
C PHE A 46 3.00 -9.31 -29.66
N ILE A 47 2.61 -10.58 -29.60
CA ILE A 47 3.12 -11.59 -28.66
C ILE A 47 3.56 -12.85 -29.41
N VAL A 48 4.47 -13.59 -28.77
CA VAL A 48 4.91 -14.93 -29.21
C VAL A 48 4.53 -15.92 -28.13
N THR A 49 3.74 -16.94 -28.48
CA THR A 49 3.27 -17.95 -27.53
C THR A 49 3.44 -19.36 -28.10
N THR A 50 3.36 -20.35 -27.23
CA THR A 50 3.32 -21.77 -27.60
C THR A 50 2.17 -22.45 -26.88
N GLU A 51 1.59 -23.47 -27.52
CA GLU A 51 0.50 -24.25 -26.90
C GLU A 51 0.98 -25.05 -25.67
N GLN A 52 2.28 -25.35 -25.62
CA GLN A 52 2.91 -26.15 -24.58
C GLN A 52 4.07 -25.43 -23.90
N ARG A 53 4.18 -25.60 -22.57
CA ARG A 53 5.26 -25.05 -21.73
C ARG A 53 6.44 -26.00 -21.56
N ARG A 54 6.29 -27.22 -22.06
CA ARG A 54 7.30 -28.28 -22.02
C ARG A 54 7.47 -28.86 -23.42
N TYR A 55 8.66 -29.31 -23.73
CA TYR A 55 8.94 -30.03 -24.98
C TYR A 55 9.81 -31.25 -24.71
N ARG A 56 9.71 -32.23 -25.62
CA ARG A 56 10.57 -33.40 -25.69
C ARG A 56 11.45 -33.34 -26.94
N VAL A 57 12.54 -34.11 -26.93
CA VAL A 57 13.42 -34.19 -28.09
C VAL A 57 12.64 -34.74 -29.28
N GLY A 58 12.67 -33.99 -30.40
CA GLY A 58 12.00 -34.37 -31.64
C GLY A 58 10.48 -34.14 -31.66
N GLU A 59 9.91 -33.53 -30.62
CA GLU A 59 8.50 -33.15 -30.58
C GLU A 59 8.23 -31.86 -31.37
N ASP A 60 7.11 -31.82 -32.08
CA ASP A 60 6.63 -30.65 -32.80
C ASP A 60 6.03 -29.64 -31.82
N VAL A 61 6.66 -28.47 -31.69
CA VAL A 61 6.13 -27.35 -30.92
C VAL A 61 5.44 -26.38 -31.86
N LYS A 62 4.15 -26.10 -31.63
CA LYS A 62 3.43 -25.04 -32.31
C LYS A 62 3.75 -23.70 -31.66
N VAL A 63 4.31 -22.78 -32.45
CA VAL A 63 4.67 -21.42 -32.06
C VAL A 63 3.76 -20.46 -32.79
N GLU A 64 3.13 -19.57 -32.03
CA GLU A 64 2.11 -18.66 -32.51
C GLU A 64 2.56 -17.21 -32.33
N LEU A 65 2.46 -16.44 -33.39
CA LEU A 65 2.70 -15.01 -33.39
C LEU A 65 1.35 -14.34 -33.53
N GLN A 66 0.96 -13.56 -32.52
CA GLN A 66 -0.39 -13.01 -32.41
C GLN A 66 -0.35 -11.51 -32.14
N GLY A 67 -1.35 -10.79 -32.61
CA GLY A 67 -1.61 -9.39 -32.30
C GLY A 67 -3.11 -9.07 -32.27
N PRO A 68 -3.50 -7.88 -31.81
CA PRO A 68 -4.89 -7.44 -31.84
C PRO A 68 -5.45 -7.47 -33.27
N ALA A 69 -6.70 -7.91 -33.42
CA ALA A 69 -7.36 -7.99 -34.74
C ALA A 69 -7.44 -6.63 -35.46
N SER A 70 -7.38 -5.52 -34.72
CA SER A 70 -7.37 -4.16 -35.25
C SER A 70 -6.00 -3.69 -35.76
N THR A 71 -4.92 -4.39 -35.43
CA THR A 71 -3.55 -4.00 -35.76
C THR A 71 -2.78 -5.20 -36.31
N PRO A 72 -2.84 -5.48 -37.62
CA PRO A 72 -2.06 -6.55 -38.21
C PRO A 72 -0.57 -6.15 -38.32
N PHE A 73 0.31 -7.15 -38.38
CA PHE A 73 1.72 -6.96 -38.70
C PHE A 73 1.98 -7.40 -40.15
N THR A 74 2.86 -6.65 -40.80
CA THR A 74 3.22 -6.84 -42.22
C THR A 74 4.53 -7.59 -42.38
N GLY A 75 5.34 -7.69 -41.32
CA GLY A 75 6.55 -8.48 -41.30
C GLY A 75 6.85 -9.03 -39.92
N PHE A 76 7.56 -10.17 -39.90
CA PHE A 76 8.10 -10.74 -38.69
C PHE A 76 9.42 -11.47 -38.97
N LEU A 77 10.23 -11.64 -37.92
CA LEU A 77 11.37 -12.54 -37.88
C LEU A 77 11.32 -13.28 -36.54
N LEU A 78 11.38 -14.61 -36.57
CA LEU A 78 11.28 -15.46 -35.39
C LEU A 78 12.47 -16.41 -35.34
N GLU A 79 13.09 -16.51 -34.16
CA GLU A 79 14.16 -17.43 -33.82
C GLU A 79 13.84 -18.13 -32.50
N ALA A 80 14.50 -19.26 -32.25
CA ALA A 80 14.51 -19.92 -30.95
C ALA A 80 15.91 -19.86 -30.37
N ILE A 81 16.07 -19.46 -29.12
CA ILE A 81 17.35 -19.32 -28.43
C ILE A 81 17.37 -20.13 -27.14
N GLU A 82 18.56 -20.56 -26.69
CA GLU A 82 18.72 -21.09 -25.35
C GLU A 82 18.60 -19.97 -24.31
N VAL A 83 17.93 -20.25 -23.17
CA VAL A 83 17.84 -19.28 -22.08
C VAL A 83 19.24 -18.99 -21.53
N GLY A 84 19.66 -17.72 -21.59
CA GLY A 84 20.99 -17.27 -21.18
C GLY A 84 22.05 -17.31 -22.28
N SER A 85 21.67 -17.60 -23.53
CA SER A 85 22.54 -17.53 -24.71
C SER A 85 21.87 -16.72 -25.84
N GLU A 86 22.67 -16.21 -26.77
CA GLU A 86 22.18 -15.59 -28.01
C GLU A 86 22.19 -16.54 -29.22
N THR A 87 22.64 -17.78 -29.00
CA THR A 87 22.77 -18.78 -30.07
C THR A 87 21.43 -19.41 -30.47
N PRO A 88 21.05 -19.38 -31.77
CA PRO A 88 19.83 -20.01 -32.25
C PRO A 88 19.86 -21.54 -32.14
N VAL A 89 18.75 -22.15 -31.73
CA VAL A 89 18.59 -23.59 -31.52
C VAL A 89 17.34 -24.18 -32.15
N GLY A 90 17.45 -25.44 -32.56
CA GLY A 90 16.36 -26.17 -33.19
C GLY A 90 16.10 -25.74 -34.63
N SER A 91 14.99 -26.23 -35.18
CA SER A 91 14.63 -26.04 -36.59
C SER A 91 13.15 -25.73 -36.75
N PHE A 92 12.83 -24.78 -37.62
CA PHE A 92 11.47 -24.40 -37.97
C PHE A 92 10.98 -25.11 -39.23
N ALA A 93 9.69 -25.40 -39.25
CA ALA A 93 8.93 -25.89 -40.38
C ALA A 93 7.60 -25.13 -40.49
N THR A 94 7.17 -24.83 -41.71
CA THR A 94 5.93 -24.10 -42.00
C THR A 94 5.25 -24.68 -43.23
N PRO A 95 3.90 -24.63 -43.33
CA PRO A 95 3.20 -25.01 -44.55
C PRO A 95 3.68 -24.20 -45.77
N ALA A 96 3.68 -24.83 -46.95
CA ALA A 96 4.15 -24.19 -48.17
C ALA A 96 3.37 -22.89 -48.47
N GLY A 97 4.10 -21.78 -48.62
CA GLY A 97 3.54 -20.46 -48.91
C GLY A 97 3.09 -19.63 -47.69
N ALA A 98 3.03 -20.22 -46.48
CA ALA A 98 2.58 -19.50 -45.27
C ALA A 98 3.66 -18.57 -44.68
N ALA A 99 4.92 -19.01 -44.69
CA ALA A 99 6.07 -18.25 -44.25
C ALA A 99 7.35 -18.72 -44.97
N LYS A 100 8.42 -17.95 -44.84
CA LYS A 100 9.73 -18.27 -45.39
C LYS A 100 10.68 -18.74 -44.30
N VAL A 101 11.10 -20.00 -44.38
CA VAL A 101 12.14 -20.54 -43.50
C VAL A 101 13.51 -20.03 -43.98
N LEU A 102 14.33 -19.58 -43.04
CA LEU A 102 15.63 -18.95 -43.29
C LEU A 102 16.77 -19.77 -42.69
N THR A 103 17.96 -19.62 -43.29
CA THR A 103 19.23 -20.12 -42.78
C THR A 103 19.97 -18.95 -42.12
N CYS A 104 19.84 -18.82 -40.80
CA CYS A 104 20.56 -17.84 -39.98
C CYS A 104 21.78 -18.49 -39.30
N SER A 105 22.88 -17.73 -39.16
CA SER A 105 24.11 -18.16 -38.47
C SER A 105 24.66 -19.51 -38.98
N GLN A 106 24.63 -19.71 -40.30
CA GLN A 106 25.02 -20.94 -40.99
C GLN A 106 24.23 -22.21 -40.60
N ARG A 107 23.12 -22.07 -39.85
CA ARG A 107 22.22 -23.18 -39.51
C ARG A 107 21.01 -23.21 -40.44
N PRO A 108 20.73 -24.33 -41.13
CA PRO A 108 19.52 -24.45 -41.93
C PRO A 108 18.28 -24.45 -41.02
N SER A 109 17.23 -23.75 -41.46
CA SER A 109 15.94 -23.69 -40.76
C SER A 109 15.98 -23.11 -39.34
N SER A 110 16.98 -22.30 -38.99
CA SER A 110 17.12 -21.69 -37.66
C SER A 110 16.18 -20.53 -37.38
N ALA A 111 15.58 -19.95 -38.42
CA ALA A 111 14.65 -18.84 -38.29
C ALA A 111 13.50 -18.91 -39.30
N VAL A 112 12.45 -18.13 -39.08
CA VAL A 112 11.33 -17.99 -40.00
C VAL A 112 10.91 -16.51 -40.12
N SER A 113 10.61 -16.08 -41.35
CA SER A 113 10.16 -14.74 -41.66
C SER A 113 8.93 -14.76 -42.58
N HIS A 114 8.30 -13.60 -42.74
CA HIS A 114 7.15 -13.38 -43.60
C HIS A 114 7.43 -13.61 -45.10
N THR A 115 6.38 -13.82 -45.89
CA THR A 115 6.41 -13.81 -47.37
C THR A 115 6.00 -12.43 -47.91
N SER A 116 6.27 -12.17 -49.19
CA SER A 116 5.88 -10.92 -49.84
C SER A 116 4.36 -10.71 -49.79
N GLY A 117 3.91 -9.58 -49.23
CA GLY A 117 2.49 -9.25 -49.09
C GLY A 117 1.81 -9.83 -47.85
N PHE A 118 2.58 -10.39 -46.91
CA PHE A 118 2.05 -10.81 -45.62
C PHE A 118 1.42 -9.62 -44.88
N ASN A 119 0.18 -9.78 -44.44
CA ASN A 119 -0.55 -8.80 -43.64
C ASN A 119 -1.61 -9.55 -42.82
N SER A 120 -1.27 -9.87 -41.57
CA SER A 120 -2.13 -10.65 -40.69
C SER A 120 -1.83 -10.30 -39.23
N SER A 121 -2.80 -10.49 -38.35
CA SER A 121 -2.62 -10.41 -36.90
C SER A 121 -2.27 -11.78 -36.28
N TYR A 122 -2.16 -12.84 -37.10
CA TYR A 122 -1.89 -14.20 -36.62
C TYR A 122 -1.08 -15.02 -37.64
N ILE A 123 -0.11 -15.79 -37.14
CA ILE A 123 0.52 -16.90 -37.87
C ILE A 123 0.99 -17.97 -36.89
N GLN A 124 0.88 -19.24 -37.30
CA GLN A 124 1.41 -20.39 -36.57
C GLN A 124 2.52 -21.08 -37.37
N VAL A 125 3.64 -21.38 -36.71
CA VAL A 125 4.77 -22.12 -37.27
C VAL A 125 5.12 -23.30 -36.36
N THR A 126 5.83 -24.30 -36.89
CA THR A 126 6.24 -25.47 -36.12
C THR A 126 7.75 -25.40 -35.85
N TRP A 127 8.17 -25.70 -34.62
CA TRP A 127 9.57 -25.78 -34.22
C TRP A 127 9.88 -27.18 -33.66
N ARG A 128 11.10 -27.67 -33.91
CA ARG A 128 11.62 -28.93 -33.36
C ARG A 128 12.98 -28.71 -32.73
N SER A 129 13.18 -29.30 -31.55
CA SER A 129 14.49 -29.28 -30.90
C SER A 129 15.50 -30.20 -31.59
N GLU A 130 16.78 -29.94 -31.38
CA GLU A 130 17.84 -30.78 -31.93
C GLU A 130 18.01 -32.10 -31.17
N PRO A 131 18.53 -33.15 -31.81
CA PRO A 131 18.74 -34.45 -31.15
C PRO A 131 19.94 -34.52 -30.19
N SER A 132 20.80 -33.49 -30.11
CA SER A 132 22.07 -33.53 -29.36
C SER A 132 21.96 -33.17 -27.87
N GLY A 133 22.92 -33.68 -27.08
CA GLY A 133 22.78 -33.99 -25.65
C GLY A 133 22.92 -32.86 -24.61
N ASP A 134 23.03 -31.59 -24.98
CA ASP A 134 22.98 -30.48 -24.01
C ASP A 134 21.58 -29.86 -23.99
N ILE A 135 20.75 -30.42 -23.12
CA ILE A 135 19.32 -30.14 -23.09
C ILE A 135 19.03 -29.00 -22.13
N LYS A 136 18.62 -27.85 -22.67
CA LYS A 136 18.40 -26.60 -21.91
C LYS A 136 17.02 -26.03 -22.18
N ALA A 137 16.59 -25.09 -21.33
CA ALA A 137 15.37 -24.36 -21.56
C ALA A 137 15.49 -23.46 -22.81
N VAL A 138 14.42 -23.39 -23.61
CA VAL A 138 14.39 -22.65 -24.89
C VAL A 138 13.38 -21.51 -24.79
N GLN A 139 13.68 -20.39 -25.43
CA GLN A 139 12.78 -19.25 -25.55
C GLN A 139 12.71 -18.77 -27.00
N PHE A 140 11.54 -18.35 -27.46
CA PHE A 140 11.39 -17.80 -28.81
C PHE A 140 11.54 -16.29 -28.78
N ARG A 141 12.30 -15.76 -29.73
CA ARG A 141 12.56 -14.32 -29.89
C ARG A 141 12.00 -13.88 -31.22
N ALA A 142 11.12 -12.88 -31.21
CA ALA A 142 10.56 -12.31 -32.44
C ALA A 142 10.81 -10.81 -32.57
N SER A 143 10.82 -10.37 -33.82
CA SER A 143 10.68 -8.97 -34.20
C SER A 143 9.45 -8.82 -35.08
N PHE A 144 8.68 -7.76 -34.89
CA PHE A 144 7.43 -7.48 -35.59
C PHE A 144 7.50 -6.12 -36.29
N VAL A 145 7.05 -6.06 -37.53
CA VAL A 145 6.91 -4.84 -38.32
C VAL A 145 5.44 -4.58 -38.55
N GLN A 146 4.93 -3.45 -38.05
CA GLN A 146 3.53 -3.06 -38.28
C GLN A 146 3.43 -2.25 -39.58
N ASN A 147 4.29 -1.26 -39.76
CA ASN A 147 4.37 -0.43 -40.96
C ASN A 147 5.82 0.01 -41.22
N SER A 148 6.04 0.87 -42.22
CA SER A 148 7.38 1.31 -42.64
C SER A 148 8.20 2.06 -41.58
N THR A 149 7.59 2.50 -40.48
CA THR A 149 8.25 3.28 -39.41
C THR A 149 8.07 2.68 -38.02
N THR A 150 7.14 1.74 -37.84
CA THR A 150 6.73 1.20 -36.53
C THR A 150 7.04 -0.28 -36.47
N PHE A 151 8.00 -0.64 -35.63
CA PHE A 151 8.44 -2.02 -35.43
C PHE A 151 8.95 -2.26 -34.00
N TRP A 152 8.87 -3.51 -33.56
CA TRP A 152 9.35 -3.99 -32.26
C TRP A 152 10.37 -5.09 -32.47
N VAL A 153 11.37 -5.12 -31.62
CA VAL A 153 12.43 -6.14 -31.61
C VAL A 153 12.48 -6.79 -30.23
N ASN A 154 13.06 -7.98 -30.16
CA ASN A 154 13.29 -8.71 -28.91
C ASN A 154 12.00 -9.02 -28.11
N VAL A 155 10.91 -9.32 -28.83
CA VAL A 155 9.65 -9.79 -28.23
C VAL A 155 9.81 -11.27 -27.89
N MET A 156 9.89 -11.58 -26.60
CA MET A 156 10.21 -12.93 -26.13
C MET A 156 8.95 -13.73 -25.76
N SER A 157 8.95 -15.03 -26.06
CA SER A 157 7.92 -15.96 -25.59
C SER A 157 8.13 -16.36 -24.13
N PRO A 158 7.15 -17.02 -23.50
CA PRO A 158 7.41 -17.83 -22.31
C PRO A 158 8.51 -18.88 -22.56
N VAL A 159 9.23 -19.25 -21.51
CA VAL A 159 10.28 -20.27 -21.56
C VAL A 159 9.67 -21.67 -21.68
N LEU A 160 10.16 -22.47 -22.64
CA LEU A 160 9.86 -23.88 -22.77
C LEU A 160 10.89 -24.73 -22.02
N THR A 161 10.40 -25.58 -21.14
CA THR A 161 11.22 -26.45 -20.29
C THR A 161 11.27 -27.88 -20.83
N PHE A 162 12.46 -28.49 -20.82
CA PHE A 162 12.58 -29.88 -21.24
C PHE A 162 12.00 -30.85 -20.19
N THR A 163 11.36 -31.94 -20.63
CA THR A 163 10.92 -33.03 -19.73
C THR A 163 11.40 -34.39 -20.23
N ASN A 164 12.21 -35.09 -19.40
CA ASN A 164 12.74 -36.41 -19.73
C ASN A 164 11.70 -37.50 -19.37
N GLY A 165 11.24 -38.27 -20.35
CA GLY A 165 10.19 -39.27 -20.14
C GLY A 165 10.73 -40.61 -19.62
N ARG A 166 10.62 -40.85 -18.30
CA ARG A 166 10.47 -42.22 -17.75
C ARG A 166 9.40 -42.21 -16.65
N ALA A 167 8.23 -42.77 -16.97
CA ALA A 167 7.19 -43.05 -16.00
C ALA A 167 7.68 -44.18 -15.07
N ALA A 168 7.91 -43.87 -13.79
CA ALA A 168 8.19 -44.87 -12.77
C ALA A 168 6.90 -45.62 -12.43
N ARG A 169 6.81 -46.88 -12.90
CA ARG A 169 5.91 -47.90 -12.34
C ARG A 169 6.47 -48.28 -10.98
N SER A 170 5.77 -47.97 -9.89
CA SER A 170 6.05 -48.59 -8.60
C SER A 170 5.04 -49.70 -8.35
N ALA A 171 5.49 -50.94 -8.54
CA ALA A 171 4.89 -52.10 -7.93
C ALA A 171 5.19 -52.04 -6.42
N GLY A 172 4.18 -52.34 -5.61
CA GLY A 172 4.27 -52.34 -4.16
C GLY A 172 2.92 -52.77 -3.57
N ALA A 173 2.49 -53.98 -3.91
CA ALA A 173 1.36 -54.62 -3.26
C ALA A 173 1.82 -55.17 -1.91
N LEU A 174 1.20 -54.71 -0.81
CA LEU A 174 1.00 -55.47 0.43
C LEU A 174 -0.29 -54.95 1.11
N THR A 175 -1.39 -55.61 0.77
CA THR A 175 -2.58 -55.99 1.55
C THR A 175 -2.95 -55.26 2.85
N GLY A 176 -4.20 -54.76 2.93
CA GLY A 176 -4.92 -54.53 4.19
C GLY A 176 -6.14 -53.61 4.09
N ASN A 177 -7.33 -54.20 3.97
CA ASN A 177 -8.69 -53.63 3.84
C ASN A 177 -9.04 -52.36 4.66
N GLY A 178 -9.79 -51.46 4.02
CA GLY A 178 -10.66 -50.47 4.68
C GLY A 178 -11.41 -49.61 3.66
N SER A 179 -12.72 -49.79 3.53
CA SER A 179 -13.58 -49.15 2.54
C SER A 179 -13.77 -47.65 2.78
N THR A 180 -13.82 -46.84 1.73
CA THR A 180 -14.85 -45.80 1.45
C THR A 180 -14.57 -45.09 0.13
N ASP A 181 -15.65 -44.66 -0.51
CA ASP A 181 -15.82 -44.09 -1.85
C ASP A 181 -14.91 -42.90 -2.26
N PRO A 182 -14.83 -42.61 -3.58
CA PRO A 182 -13.80 -41.73 -4.16
C PRO A 182 -14.08 -40.25 -3.88
N ALA A 183 -13.22 -39.62 -3.09
CA ALA A 183 -13.13 -38.17 -3.03
C ALA A 183 -12.39 -37.65 -4.27
N PRO A 184 -12.91 -36.62 -4.97
CA PRO A 184 -12.26 -36.05 -6.14
C PRO A 184 -10.96 -35.36 -5.74
N LEU A 185 -9.89 -35.64 -6.49
CA LEU A 185 -8.60 -34.95 -6.42
C LEU A 185 -8.77 -33.46 -6.76
N VAL A 186 -9.12 -32.66 -5.76
CA VAL A 186 -8.90 -31.21 -5.80
C VAL A 186 -7.42 -30.98 -5.52
N LYS A 187 -6.66 -30.59 -6.54
CA LYS A 187 -5.33 -30.00 -6.34
C LYS A 187 -5.50 -28.71 -5.55
N SER A 188 -5.28 -28.77 -4.24
CA SER A 188 -5.15 -27.59 -3.38
C SER A 188 -4.00 -26.73 -3.90
N ALA A 189 -4.29 -25.47 -4.25
CA ALA A 189 -3.25 -24.47 -4.42
C ALA A 189 -2.53 -24.31 -3.06
N ALA A 190 -1.19 -24.29 -3.06
CA ALA A 190 -0.43 -24.04 -1.84
C ALA A 190 -0.94 -22.75 -1.16
N SER A 191 -1.30 -22.83 0.12
CA SER A 191 -1.80 -21.68 0.88
C SER A 191 -0.69 -20.64 1.06
N ILE A 192 -1.00 -19.37 0.81
CA ILE A 192 -0.10 -18.24 1.10
C ILE A 192 0.23 -18.25 2.60
N SER A 193 1.50 -18.02 2.95
CA SER A 193 1.99 -18.00 4.33
C SER A 193 3.06 -16.94 4.52
N SER A 194 3.34 -16.57 5.77
CA SER A 194 4.45 -15.67 6.13
C SER A 194 5.84 -16.35 6.08
N ALA A 195 5.92 -17.58 5.57
CA ALA A 195 7.19 -18.29 5.44
C ALA A 195 8.18 -17.55 4.53
N ASN A 196 9.43 -17.42 5.01
CA ASN A 196 10.55 -16.75 4.33
C ASN A 196 10.43 -15.22 4.19
N CYS A 197 9.48 -14.60 4.90
CA CYS A 197 9.47 -13.15 5.09
C CYS A 197 10.77 -12.66 5.75
N GLY A 198 11.38 -11.60 5.22
CA GLY A 198 12.66 -11.07 5.67
C GLY A 198 13.89 -11.90 5.25
N VAL A 199 13.70 -13.03 4.55
CA VAL A 199 14.81 -13.87 4.05
C VAL A 199 14.85 -13.88 2.53
N THR A 200 13.73 -14.22 1.89
CA THR A 200 13.59 -14.19 0.42
C THR A 200 12.43 -13.34 -0.05
N LYS A 201 11.50 -13.01 0.85
CA LYS A 201 10.32 -12.19 0.56
C LYS A 201 10.34 -10.90 1.37
N VAL A 202 9.98 -9.79 0.74
CA VAL A 202 9.47 -8.61 1.45
C VAL A 202 8.04 -8.90 1.84
N CYS A 203 7.66 -8.67 3.08
CA CYS A 203 6.31 -8.93 3.57
C CYS A 203 5.72 -7.71 4.25
N PHE A 204 4.43 -7.52 4.02
CA PHE A 204 3.64 -6.44 4.58
C PHE A 204 2.33 -7.01 5.10
N SER A 205 2.09 -6.92 6.41
CA SER A 205 0.95 -7.57 7.04
C SER A 205 0.27 -6.75 8.13
N GLN A 206 -1.02 -7.05 8.33
CA GLN A 206 -1.86 -6.49 9.39
C GLN A 206 -2.87 -7.57 9.86
N PRO A 207 -2.92 -7.92 11.17
CA PRO A 207 -2.08 -7.42 12.27
C PRO A 207 -0.58 -7.75 12.13
N SER A 208 0.27 -7.02 12.85
CA SER A 208 1.72 -7.24 12.89
C SER A 208 2.09 -8.71 13.05
N ASN A 209 2.96 -9.21 12.17
CA ASN A 209 3.48 -10.58 12.15
C ASN A 209 2.41 -11.68 12.09
N CYS A 210 1.21 -11.38 11.58
CA CYS A 210 0.22 -12.43 11.32
C CYS A 210 0.68 -13.37 10.19
N ASP A 211 0.32 -14.65 10.31
CA ASP A 211 0.51 -15.65 9.26
C ASP A 211 -0.85 -15.97 8.61
N PRO A 212 -1.04 -15.70 7.30
CA PRO A 212 -2.29 -16.02 6.62
C PRO A 212 -2.58 -17.52 6.52
N ALA A 213 -1.58 -18.40 6.73
CA ALA A 213 -1.83 -19.85 6.80
C ALA A 213 -2.54 -20.27 8.10
N VAL A 214 -2.47 -19.44 9.14
CA VAL A 214 -3.04 -19.74 10.47
C VAL A 214 -4.26 -18.84 10.77
N SER A 215 -4.24 -17.59 10.33
CA SER A 215 -5.26 -16.60 10.66
C SER A 215 -5.99 -16.06 9.42
N ALA A 216 -7.30 -16.32 9.34
CA ALA A 216 -8.17 -15.78 8.31
C ALA A 216 -8.35 -14.25 8.39
N SER A 217 -8.03 -13.62 9.52
CA SER A 217 -8.10 -12.16 9.70
C SER A 217 -6.82 -11.43 9.28
N CYS A 218 -5.83 -12.14 8.75
CA CYS A 218 -4.55 -11.58 8.33
C CYS A 218 -4.67 -10.96 6.94
N TYR A 219 -4.58 -9.63 6.85
CA TYR A 219 -4.28 -8.95 5.60
C TYR A 219 -2.79 -9.05 5.36
N PHE A 220 -2.40 -9.61 4.22
CA PHE A 220 -1.00 -9.93 3.94
C PHE A 220 -0.69 -9.69 2.46
N MET A 221 0.48 -9.12 2.20
CA MET A 221 1.13 -9.22 0.91
C MET A 221 2.60 -9.62 1.04
N SER A 222 3.10 -10.37 0.05
CA SER A 222 4.53 -10.64 -0.08
C SER A 222 5.04 -10.40 -1.50
N ALA A 223 6.28 -9.92 -1.60
CA ALA A 223 6.98 -9.69 -2.85
C ALA A 223 8.29 -10.49 -2.82
N MET A 224 8.49 -11.34 -3.82
CA MET A 224 9.69 -12.16 -3.96
C MET A 224 10.34 -11.89 -5.31
N MET A 225 11.54 -11.32 -5.32
CA MET A 225 12.34 -11.25 -6.53
C MET A 225 12.71 -12.66 -6.98
N LEU A 226 12.39 -13.01 -8.24
CA LEU A 226 12.80 -14.27 -8.84
C LEU A 226 14.26 -14.20 -9.31
N ALA A 227 14.88 -15.37 -9.48
CA ALA A 227 16.24 -15.50 -9.98
C ALA A 227 16.41 -14.73 -11.31
N GLY A 228 17.40 -13.83 -11.36
CA GLY A 228 17.65 -12.95 -12.50
C GLY A 228 17.20 -11.49 -12.30
N GLY A 229 16.43 -11.19 -11.25
CA GLY A 229 16.11 -9.80 -10.86
C GLY A 229 15.14 -9.05 -11.77
N THR A 230 14.56 -9.72 -12.78
CA THR A 230 13.67 -9.10 -13.78
C THR A 230 12.19 -9.39 -13.55
N ALA A 231 11.86 -10.29 -12.63
CA ALA A 231 10.49 -10.70 -12.34
C ALA A 231 10.24 -10.75 -10.83
N VAL A 232 9.03 -10.37 -10.42
CA VAL A 232 8.58 -10.40 -9.03
C VAL A 232 7.37 -11.30 -8.92
N GLN A 233 7.41 -12.24 -7.97
CA GLN A 233 6.22 -12.95 -7.54
C GLN A 233 5.54 -12.18 -6.41
N TYR A 234 4.29 -11.82 -6.62
CA TYR A 234 3.43 -11.23 -5.61
C TYR A 234 2.44 -12.26 -5.08
N GLU A 235 2.17 -12.18 -3.79
CA GLU A 235 1.11 -12.90 -3.10
C GLU A 235 0.32 -11.88 -2.27
N MET A 236 -1.01 -11.95 -2.30
CA MET A 236 -1.86 -11.14 -1.43
C MET A 236 -3.07 -11.93 -0.94
N THR A 237 -3.48 -11.70 0.29
CA THR A 237 -4.62 -12.38 0.91
C THR A 237 -5.23 -11.56 2.05
N GLY A 238 -6.51 -11.81 2.34
CA GLY A 238 -7.20 -11.23 3.49
C GLY A 238 -8.71 -11.47 3.47
N PRO A 239 -9.42 -11.03 4.52
CA PRO A 239 -10.89 -11.04 4.56
C PRO A 239 -11.53 -10.40 3.32
N TYR A 240 -12.52 -11.08 2.75
CA TYR A 240 -13.23 -10.63 1.56
C TYR A 240 -14.39 -9.70 1.91
N GLU A 241 -14.33 -8.46 1.42
CA GLU A 241 -15.45 -7.51 1.39
C GLU A 241 -15.87 -7.12 -0.03
N GLY A 242 -15.09 -7.50 -1.05
CA GLY A 242 -15.30 -7.17 -2.45
C GLY A 242 -13.98 -7.14 -3.24
N TYR A 243 -12.95 -6.52 -2.67
CA TYR A 243 -11.58 -6.55 -3.18
C TYR A 243 -10.55 -6.32 -2.06
N ILE A 244 -9.33 -6.77 -2.33
CA ILE A 244 -8.11 -6.31 -1.66
C ILE A 244 -7.17 -5.77 -2.73
N ALA A 245 -6.33 -4.81 -2.37
CA ALA A 245 -5.34 -4.26 -3.29
C ALA A 245 -4.09 -3.85 -2.53
N PHE A 246 -2.95 -3.91 -3.21
CA PHE A 246 -1.74 -3.25 -2.76
C PHE A 246 -1.26 -2.26 -3.83
N GLY A 247 -0.53 -1.24 -3.38
CA GLY A 247 0.06 -0.26 -4.28
C GLY A 247 1.41 0.26 -3.79
N PHE A 248 2.15 0.85 -4.72
CA PHE A 248 3.45 1.45 -4.49
C PHE A 248 3.36 2.97 -4.65
N SER A 249 3.98 3.70 -3.73
CA SER A 249 3.95 5.15 -3.70
C SER A 249 5.30 5.76 -3.32
N ASP A 250 5.54 7.00 -3.69
CA ASP A 250 6.69 7.80 -3.27
C ASP A 250 6.45 8.53 -1.94
N ASP A 251 5.20 8.62 -1.47
CA ASP A 251 4.81 9.14 -0.17
C ASP A 251 3.80 8.22 0.57
N GLN A 252 3.28 8.65 1.72
CA GLN A 252 2.32 7.86 2.52
C GLN A 252 0.85 8.18 2.20
N LYS A 253 0.56 8.80 1.04
CA LYS A 253 -0.79 9.25 0.67
C LYS A 253 -1.18 8.69 -0.68
N MET A 254 -2.44 8.25 -0.78
CA MET A 254 -3.02 7.91 -2.07
C MET A 254 -2.99 9.12 -3.01
N GLY A 255 -2.34 8.95 -4.15
CA GLY A 255 -2.00 9.98 -5.11
C GLY A 255 -1.66 9.38 -6.46
N ASN A 256 -0.37 9.33 -6.80
CA ASN A 256 0.16 8.92 -8.10
C ASN A 256 0.76 7.51 -8.03
N ASP A 257 -0.08 6.55 -7.68
CA ASP A 257 0.34 5.24 -7.21
C ASP A 257 0.07 4.14 -8.23
N ASP A 258 0.96 3.16 -8.24
CA ASP A 258 0.87 1.97 -9.08
C ASP A 258 0.26 0.81 -8.28
N ILE A 259 -0.84 0.21 -8.78
CA ILE A 259 -1.77 -0.57 -7.94
C ILE A 259 -2.13 -1.90 -8.59
N TYR A 260 -2.01 -2.99 -7.82
CA TYR A 260 -2.60 -4.29 -8.16
C TYR A 260 -3.80 -4.60 -7.29
N VAL A 261 -4.92 -4.94 -7.94
CA VAL A 261 -6.19 -5.25 -7.29
C VAL A 261 -6.51 -6.73 -7.46
N CYS A 262 -6.80 -7.42 -6.36
CA CYS A 262 -7.38 -8.76 -6.33
C CYS A 262 -8.86 -8.63 -5.93
N GLY A 263 -9.77 -8.89 -6.87
CA GLY A 263 -11.19 -8.67 -6.65
C GLY A 263 -12.07 -9.47 -7.60
N MET A 264 -13.36 -9.48 -7.31
CA MET A 264 -14.35 -10.15 -8.16
C MET A 264 -14.65 -9.29 -9.40
N ASN A 265 -14.54 -9.88 -10.59
CA ASN A 265 -14.91 -9.24 -11.84
C ASN A 265 -16.43 -9.27 -12.07
N SER A 266 -16.92 -8.63 -13.14
CA SER A 266 -18.34 -8.60 -13.51
C SER A 266 -18.95 -9.98 -13.75
N ASN A 267 -18.12 -10.99 -14.01
CA ASN A 267 -18.54 -12.36 -14.31
C ASN A 267 -18.55 -13.24 -13.04
N GLY A 268 -18.33 -12.65 -11.86
CA GLY A 268 -18.35 -13.38 -10.59
C GLY A 268 -17.08 -14.20 -10.31
N GLN A 269 -16.01 -14.00 -11.08
CA GLN A 269 -14.73 -14.70 -10.90
C GLN A 269 -13.70 -13.78 -10.24
N VAL A 270 -12.87 -14.33 -9.36
CA VAL A 270 -11.74 -13.59 -8.79
C VAL A 270 -10.67 -13.41 -9.86
N GLY A 271 -10.14 -12.19 -9.97
CA GLY A 271 -9.06 -11.88 -10.89
C GLY A 271 -8.13 -10.82 -10.35
N VAL A 272 -7.00 -10.64 -11.04
CA VAL A 272 -6.03 -9.58 -10.78
C VAL A 272 -6.22 -8.49 -11.84
N GLN A 273 -6.28 -7.23 -11.41
CA GLN A 273 -6.32 -6.06 -12.26
C GLN A 273 -5.14 -5.14 -11.93
N HIS A 274 -4.65 -4.43 -12.92
CA HIS A 274 -3.62 -3.41 -12.78
C HIS A 274 -4.28 -2.05 -12.93
N MET A 275 -4.01 -1.14 -12.01
CA MET A 275 -4.62 0.19 -11.97
C MET A 275 -3.57 1.25 -11.61
N TYR A 276 -3.83 2.48 -12.05
CA TYR A 276 -3.03 3.63 -11.68
C TYR A 276 -3.91 4.70 -11.04
N SER A 277 -3.47 5.25 -9.90
CA SER A 277 -4.18 6.33 -9.22
C SER A 277 -3.65 7.69 -9.66
N THR A 278 -4.50 8.71 -9.65
CA THR A 278 -4.09 10.11 -9.80
C THR A 278 -4.90 10.96 -8.84
N GLY A 279 -4.29 11.32 -7.71
CA GLY A 279 -4.99 11.96 -6.58
C GLY A 279 -5.86 10.96 -5.80
N ARG A 280 -6.83 11.49 -5.03
CA ARG A 280 -7.74 10.71 -4.17
C ARG A 280 -9.06 10.39 -4.87
N THR A 281 -8.99 9.85 -6.09
CA THR A 281 -10.16 9.49 -6.92
C THR A 281 -10.12 8.02 -7.29
N THR A 282 -11.20 7.51 -7.89
CA THR A 282 -11.24 6.13 -8.39
C THR A 282 -10.07 5.88 -9.37
N PRO A 283 -9.20 4.89 -9.10
CA PRO A 283 -8.09 4.55 -9.98
C PRO A 283 -8.55 4.15 -11.38
N GLN A 284 -7.71 4.41 -12.38
CA GLN A 284 -7.96 4.02 -13.76
C GLN A 284 -7.37 2.64 -14.03
N VAL A 285 -8.14 1.78 -14.70
CA VAL A 285 -7.66 0.47 -15.15
C VAL A 285 -6.61 0.69 -16.23
N VAL A 286 -5.43 0.11 -16.04
CA VAL A 286 -4.36 0.07 -17.03
C VAL A 286 -4.23 -1.34 -17.60
N ALA A 287 -3.48 -1.48 -18.70
CA ALA A 287 -3.21 -2.80 -19.26
C ALA A 287 -2.51 -3.66 -18.19
N LEU A 288 -2.99 -4.90 -18.03
CA LEU A 288 -2.43 -5.84 -17.06
C LEU A 288 -0.94 -6.14 -17.35
N GLY A 289 -0.52 -6.04 -18.61
CA GLY A 289 0.87 -6.21 -19.03
C GLY A 289 1.36 -7.66 -18.86
N ASN A 290 2.66 -7.81 -18.63
CA ASN A 290 3.35 -9.08 -18.44
C ASN A 290 3.12 -9.72 -17.06
N VAL A 291 1.84 -9.92 -16.70
CA VAL A 291 1.44 -10.65 -15.50
C VAL A 291 1.04 -12.07 -15.88
N TYR A 292 1.61 -13.07 -15.21
CA TYR A 292 1.40 -14.49 -15.50
C TYR A 292 1.41 -15.34 -14.23
N ASN A 293 1.15 -16.64 -14.38
CA ASN A 293 0.99 -17.60 -13.27
C ASN A 293 -0.03 -17.12 -12.21
N ILE A 294 -1.10 -16.46 -12.67
CA ILE A 294 -2.16 -15.98 -11.79
C ILE A 294 -2.88 -17.18 -11.18
N THR A 295 -2.94 -17.19 -9.86
CA THR A 295 -3.68 -18.14 -9.04
C THR A 295 -4.58 -17.35 -8.11
N THR A 296 -5.85 -17.71 -8.06
CA THR A 296 -6.86 -16.99 -7.29
C THR A 296 -7.69 -17.96 -6.48
N SER A 297 -8.08 -17.58 -5.28
CA SER A 297 -9.04 -18.34 -4.47
C SER A 297 -9.95 -17.40 -3.69
N LEU A 298 -11.18 -17.86 -3.48
CA LEU A 298 -12.12 -17.27 -2.54
C LEU A 298 -12.74 -18.42 -1.76
N GLN A 299 -12.25 -18.66 -0.55
CA GLN A 299 -12.70 -19.77 0.31
C GLN A 299 -12.86 -19.24 1.73
N ASN A 300 -13.91 -19.67 2.43
CA ASN A 300 -14.18 -19.28 3.82
C ASN A 300 -14.15 -17.75 4.06
N ASN A 301 -14.65 -16.98 3.09
CA ASN A 301 -14.63 -15.51 3.11
C ASN A 301 -13.23 -14.88 3.15
N VAL A 302 -12.21 -15.59 2.68
CA VAL A 302 -10.85 -15.09 2.48
C VAL A 302 -10.55 -15.10 0.98
N ILE A 303 -10.16 -13.95 0.44
CA ILE A 303 -9.73 -13.80 -0.94
C ILE A 303 -8.21 -13.89 -1.00
N SER A 304 -7.68 -14.61 -1.98
CA SER A 304 -6.24 -14.72 -2.21
C SER A 304 -5.91 -14.64 -3.69
N CYS A 305 -4.84 -13.92 -4.01
CA CYS A 305 -4.25 -13.87 -5.35
C CYS A 305 -2.74 -14.05 -5.26
N SER A 306 -2.16 -14.86 -6.13
CA SER A 306 -0.72 -14.88 -6.39
C SER A 306 -0.44 -14.85 -7.88
N PHE A 307 0.54 -14.07 -8.28
CA PHE A 307 0.92 -13.89 -9.68
C PHE A 307 2.39 -13.50 -9.78
N THR A 308 2.94 -13.60 -10.97
CA THR A 308 4.28 -13.14 -11.29
C THR A 308 4.19 -12.04 -12.33
N THR A 309 4.98 -10.98 -12.18
CA THR A 309 5.03 -9.89 -13.15
C THR A 309 6.45 -9.50 -13.50
N THR A 310 6.67 -9.11 -14.76
CA THR A 310 7.87 -8.40 -15.21
C THR A 310 7.58 -6.93 -15.52
N GLU A 311 6.34 -6.47 -15.31
CA GLU A 311 6.00 -5.04 -15.40
C GLU A 311 6.68 -4.29 -14.25
N ILE A 312 7.52 -3.33 -14.60
CA ILE A 312 8.19 -2.48 -13.61
C ILE A 312 7.17 -1.60 -12.89
N ILE A 313 7.45 -1.32 -11.62
CA ILE A 313 6.68 -0.33 -10.86
C ILE A 313 6.87 1.02 -11.55
N SER A 314 5.76 1.70 -11.86
CA SER A 314 5.78 2.96 -12.60
C SER A 314 5.01 4.05 -11.86
N ILE A 315 5.66 4.76 -10.95
CA ILE A 315 5.12 5.97 -10.32
C ILE A 315 5.78 7.23 -10.86
N GLN A 316 5.13 8.38 -10.66
CA GLN A 316 5.63 9.64 -11.23
C GLN A 316 7.00 10.00 -10.64
N GLY A 317 8.06 9.93 -11.46
CA GLY A 317 9.43 10.31 -11.08
C GLY A 317 10.30 9.20 -10.48
N THR A 318 9.74 8.03 -10.14
CA THR A 318 10.50 6.85 -9.67
C THR A 318 9.94 5.59 -10.32
N SER A 319 10.78 4.78 -10.95
CA SER A 319 10.34 3.55 -11.61
C SER A 319 11.36 2.42 -11.46
N GLY A 320 10.87 1.17 -11.42
CA GLY A 320 11.71 -0.04 -11.34
C GLY A 320 11.64 -0.75 -9.99
N PHE A 321 12.07 -2.01 -9.97
CA PHE A 321 12.03 -2.86 -8.77
C PHE A 321 13.13 -2.59 -7.75
N SER A 322 14.25 -1.99 -8.16
CA SER A 322 15.40 -1.67 -7.30
C SER A 322 15.31 -0.31 -6.61
N GLN A 323 14.10 0.25 -6.55
CA GLN A 323 13.82 1.53 -5.89
C GLN A 323 13.02 1.26 -4.62
N SER A 324 13.10 2.19 -3.66
CA SER A 324 12.34 2.08 -2.42
C SER A 324 11.00 2.81 -2.51
N TYR A 325 9.92 2.13 -2.12
CA TYR A 325 8.55 2.66 -2.16
C TYR A 325 7.85 2.50 -0.82
N TYR A 326 6.89 3.38 -0.53
CA TYR A 326 5.89 3.08 0.48
C TYR A 326 4.94 2.03 -0.05
N PHE A 327 4.65 1.01 0.75
CA PHE A 327 3.68 -0.02 0.40
C PHE A 327 2.37 0.37 1.03
N MET A 328 1.32 0.38 0.22
CA MET A 328 -0.05 0.62 0.64
C MET A 328 -0.83 -0.66 0.45
N PHE A 329 -1.73 -0.97 1.38
CA PHE A 329 -2.67 -2.06 1.26
C PHE A 329 -4.06 -1.55 1.65
N VAL A 330 -5.06 -1.88 0.85
CA VAL A 330 -6.44 -1.46 1.06
C VAL A 330 -7.41 -2.62 0.86
N CYS A 331 -8.55 -2.56 1.54
CA CYS A 331 -9.68 -3.44 1.27
C CYS A 331 -11.00 -2.67 1.29
N GLY A 332 -11.94 -3.14 0.48
CA GLY A 332 -13.22 -2.48 0.34
C GLY A 332 -14.26 -3.29 -0.41
N PRO A 333 -15.49 -2.77 -0.46
CA PRO A 333 -16.56 -3.37 -1.23
C PRO A 333 -16.37 -3.16 -2.73
N SER A 334 -16.98 -4.06 -3.51
CA SER A 334 -17.08 -3.97 -4.96
C SER A 334 -18.54 -4.06 -5.37
N SER A 335 -18.92 -3.35 -6.43
CA SER A 335 -20.27 -3.41 -7.02
C SER A 335 -20.15 -3.62 -8.52
N ASN A 336 -20.82 -4.65 -9.05
CA ASN A 336 -20.81 -4.99 -10.49
C ASN A 336 -19.39 -5.10 -11.10
N GLY A 337 -18.43 -5.64 -10.35
CA GLY A 337 -17.04 -5.77 -10.79
C GLY A 337 -16.22 -4.47 -10.73
N GLN A 338 -16.77 -3.38 -10.20
CA GLN A 338 -16.07 -2.12 -9.95
C GLN A 338 -15.78 -1.93 -8.46
N ILE A 339 -14.54 -1.56 -8.14
CA ILE A 339 -14.13 -1.25 -6.78
C ILE A 339 -14.84 0.01 -6.26
N GLN A 340 -15.21 0.01 -4.98
CA GLN A 340 -15.75 1.18 -4.29
C GLN A 340 -14.69 1.74 -3.33
N PHE A 341 -15.04 2.85 -2.66
CA PHE A 341 -14.19 3.44 -1.63
C PHE A 341 -13.77 2.40 -0.58
N HIS A 342 -12.47 2.27 -0.34
CA HIS A 342 -11.92 1.33 0.62
C HIS A 342 -12.36 1.71 2.04
N LYS A 343 -12.70 0.70 2.87
CA LYS A 343 -13.07 0.93 4.27
C LYS A 343 -11.89 0.82 5.21
N HIS A 344 -10.88 0.05 4.82
CA HIS A 344 -9.68 -0.15 5.61
C HIS A 344 -8.46 -0.01 4.71
N ASP A 345 -7.46 0.67 5.23
CA ASP A 345 -6.18 0.94 4.61
C ASP A 345 -5.05 0.80 5.62
N PHE A 346 -3.84 0.54 5.13
CA PHE A 346 -2.62 0.67 5.91
C PHE A 346 -1.42 0.90 5.00
N VAL A 347 -0.48 1.70 5.49
CA VAL A 347 0.73 2.11 4.77
C VAL A 347 1.96 1.80 5.61
N SER A 348 3.07 1.49 4.95
CA SER A 348 4.35 1.31 5.61
C SER A 348 4.88 2.63 6.19
N THR A 349 5.64 2.55 7.28
CA THR A 349 6.27 3.73 7.92
C THR A 349 7.50 4.22 7.17
N THR A 350 8.17 3.29 6.48
CA THR A 350 9.39 3.54 5.71
C THR A 350 9.22 3.04 4.27
N LYS A 351 10.08 3.56 3.40
CA LYS A 351 10.20 3.04 2.03
C LYS A 351 10.94 1.70 2.07
N MET A 352 10.48 0.76 1.24
CA MET A 352 11.05 -0.59 1.11
C MET A 352 11.43 -0.86 -0.33
N ASP A 353 12.56 -1.52 -0.51
CA ASP A 353 13.02 -2.06 -1.79
C ASP A 353 12.67 -3.56 -1.85
N ILE A 354 12.03 -3.98 -2.94
CA ILE A 354 11.59 -5.37 -3.14
C ILE A 354 12.78 -6.33 -3.21
N SER A 355 13.95 -5.84 -3.64
CA SER A 355 15.18 -6.62 -3.71
C SER A 355 15.84 -6.83 -2.35
N THR A 356 15.40 -6.12 -1.30
CA THR A 356 15.89 -6.27 0.07
C THR A 356 14.81 -6.90 0.96
N PRO A 357 14.86 -8.22 1.20
CA PRO A 357 13.87 -8.91 2.03
C PRO A 357 13.77 -8.26 3.42
N VAL A 358 12.59 -7.72 3.73
CA VAL A 358 12.29 -7.08 5.02
C VAL A 358 10.86 -7.41 5.43
N VAL A 359 10.59 -7.40 6.72
CA VAL A 359 9.23 -7.46 7.26
C VAL A 359 8.85 -6.04 7.67
N SER A 360 7.74 -5.56 7.15
CA SER A 360 7.21 -4.23 7.46
C SER A 360 5.77 -4.32 7.92
N GLU A 361 5.40 -3.38 8.77
CA GLU A 361 4.14 -3.36 9.48
C GLU A 361 3.42 -2.03 9.22
N ARG A 362 2.10 -2.00 9.51
CA ARG A 362 1.36 -0.75 9.60
C ARG A 362 2.09 0.18 10.58
N GLY A 363 2.27 1.43 10.21
CA GLY A 363 2.44 2.46 11.22
C GLY A 363 1.89 3.80 10.79
N PHE A 364 1.48 4.57 11.79
CA PHE A 364 0.90 5.88 11.53
C PHE A 364 1.98 6.91 11.14
N PRO A 365 1.70 7.82 10.20
CA PRO A 365 2.56 8.95 9.92
C PRO A 365 2.88 9.73 11.21
N ASP A 366 4.13 10.15 11.39
CA ASP A 366 4.59 10.83 12.61
C ASP A 366 3.78 12.08 12.95
N ILE A 367 3.23 12.75 11.95
CA ILE A 367 2.36 13.92 12.12
C ILE A 367 1.00 13.58 12.76
N ILE A 368 0.45 12.40 12.49
CA ILE A 368 -0.78 11.92 13.14
C ILE A 368 -0.48 11.57 14.60
N LYS A 369 0.67 10.93 14.86
CA LYS A 369 1.15 10.67 16.22
C LYS A 369 1.33 11.97 17.00
N ALA A 370 1.99 12.96 16.39
CA ALA A 370 2.20 14.28 16.99
C ALA A 370 0.88 15.01 17.31
N HIS A 371 -0.11 14.95 16.41
CA HIS A 371 -1.47 15.46 16.67
C HIS A 371 -2.08 14.80 17.91
N GLY A 372 -2.09 13.45 17.96
CA GLY A 372 -2.61 12.70 19.10
C GLY A 372 -1.90 13.04 20.41
N SER A 373 -0.55 13.05 20.38
CA SER A 373 0.27 13.39 21.55
C SER A 373 0.00 14.80 22.07
N LEU A 374 -0.08 15.80 21.19
CA LEU A 374 -0.39 17.18 21.59
C LEU A 374 -1.80 17.29 22.19
N MET A 375 -2.79 16.59 21.64
CA MET A 375 -4.15 16.57 22.19
C MET A 375 -4.20 15.91 23.58
N LEU A 376 -3.48 14.80 23.79
CA LEU A 376 -3.38 14.20 25.12
C LEU A 376 -2.69 15.13 26.13
N ILE A 377 -1.57 15.74 25.76
CA ILE A 377 -0.87 16.71 26.62
C ILE A 377 -1.81 17.87 26.97
N ALA A 378 -2.47 18.48 25.98
CA ALA A 378 -3.37 19.61 26.19
C ALA A 378 -4.53 19.26 27.15
N TRP A 379 -5.21 18.14 26.93
CA TRP A 379 -6.47 17.85 27.63
C TRP A 379 -6.32 17.01 28.89
N MET A 380 -5.26 16.20 29.02
CA MET A 380 -4.99 15.40 30.22
C MET A 380 -4.08 16.10 31.22
N THR A 381 -3.25 17.06 30.77
CA THR A 381 -2.34 17.79 31.67
C THR A 381 -2.70 19.25 31.82
N THR A 382 -2.47 20.09 30.81
CA THR A 382 -2.58 21.54 30.98
C THR A 382 -4.03 21.99 31.22
N GLY A 383 -4.99 21.37 30.53
CA GLY A 383 -6.42 21.62 30.70
C GLY A 383 -6.92 21.16 32.07
N THR A 384 -6.62 19.93 32.44
CA THR A 384 -6.95 19.39 33.77
C THR A 384 -6.30 20.22 34.90
N LEU A 385 -5.03 20.60 34.74
CA LEU A 385 -4.31 21.45 35.70
C LEU A 385 -4.98 22.81 35.86
N GLY A 386 -5.33 23.49 34.78
CA GLY A 386 -5.96 24.80 34.90
C GLY A 386 -7.35 24.75 35.55
N MET A 387 -8.12 23.68 35.34
CA MET A 387 -9.40 23.46 36.03
C MET A 387 -9.20 23.17 37.52
N MET A 388 -8.21 22.33 37.87
CA MET A 388 -7.83 22.06 39.26
C MET A 388 -7.38 23.33 40.00
N VAL A 389 -6.56 24.16 39.35
CA VAL A 389 -6.07 25.42 39.93
C VAL A 389 -7.22 26.36 40.26
N ALA A 390 -8.17 26.52 39.33
CA ALA A 390 -9.30 27.43 39.51
C ALA A 390 -10.29 26.99 40.59
N ARG A 391 -10.39 25.67 40.85
CA ARG A 391 -11.36 25.07 41.78
C ARG A 391 -10.77 24.83 43.18
N TYR A 392 -9.58 24.23 43.28
CA TYR A 392 -9.03 23.75 44.56
C TYR A 392 -7.85 24.59 45.06
N LEU A 393 -6.98 25.08 44.17
CA LEU A 393 -5.78 25.83 44.58
C LEU A 393 -6.03 27.31 44.92
N LYS A 394 -7.26 27.81 44.70
CA LYS A 394 -7.66 29.15 45.15
C LYS A 394 -7.43 29.39 46.64
N LYS A 395 -7.68 28.37 47.47
CA LYS A 395 -7.53 28.48 48.94
C LYS A 395 -6.06 28.49 49.35
N MET A 396 -5.23 27.67 48.70
CA MET A 396 -3.80 27.54 49.00
C MET A 396 -2.98 28.76 48.59
N ALA A 397 -3.41 29.45 47.53
CA ALA A 397 -2.76 30.64 47.02
C ALA A 397 -3.27 31.95 47.69
N LYS A 398 -4.09 31.87 48.74
CA LYS A 398 -4.54 33.08 49.45
C LYS A 398 -3.33 33.81 50.03
N GLY A 399 -3.22 35.11 49.73
CA GLY A 399 -2.13 35.98 50.22
C GLY A 399 -0.85 35.95 49.39
N THR A 400 -0.72 35.05 48.40
CA THR A 400 0.40 35.07 47.44
C THR A 400 -0.02 35.76 46.15
N THR A 401 0.63 36.86 45.85
CA THR A 401 0.37 37.65 44.63
C THR A 401 1.59 37.61 43.70
N MET A 402 1.32 37.60 42.41
CA MET A 402 2.31 37.72 41.35
C MET A 402 1.77 38.73 40.34
N CYS A 403 2.56 39.75 39.99
CA CYS A 403 2.15 40.82 39.08
C CYS A 403 0.84 41.52 39.50
N ASN A 404 0.68 41.82 40.80
CA ASN A 404 -0.53 42.44 41.39
C ASN A 404 -1.83 41.65 41.16
N LYS A 405 -1.73 40.34 40.91
CA LYS A 405 -2.86 39.43 40.76
C LYS A 405 -2.66 38.21 41.66
N ASP A 406 -3.75 37.57 42.05
CA ASP A 406 -3.68 36.31 42.80
C ASP A 406 -2.90 35.26 42.01
N LEU A 407 -1.99 34.54 42.66
CA LEU A 407 -1.14 33.54 42.01
C LEU A 407 -1.96 32.46 41.28
N TRP A 408 -3.05 31.95 41.89
CA TRP A 408 -3.92 30.96 41.25
C TRP A 408 -4.49 31.45 39.92
N PHE A 409 -4.78 32.75 39.82
CA PHE A 409 -5.38 33.33 38.62
C PHE A 409 -4.35 33.43 37.51
N VAL A 410 -3.12 33.85 37.83
CA VAL A 410 -2.01 33.90 36.87
C VAL A 410 -1.69 32.51 36.34
N VAL A 411 -1.57 31.52 37.23
CA VAL A 411 -1.31 30.13 36.85
C VAL A 411 -2.45 29.60 35.97
N HIS A 412 -3.71 29.75 36.40
CA HIS A 412 -4.88 29.29 35.63
C HIS A 412 -4.90 29.87 34.21
N VAL A 413 -4.74 31.18 34.07
CA VAL A 413 -4.72 31.84 32.75
C VAL A 413 -3.56 31.32 31.91
N GLY A 414 -2.36 31.20 32.48
CA GLY A 414 -1.18 30.69 31.77
C GLY A 414 -1.37 29.28 31.22
N VAL A 415 -1.81 28.32 32.04
CA VAL A 415 -2.00 26.93 31.58
C VAL A 415 -3.21 26.77 30.65
N MET A 416 -4.25 27.59 30.80
CA MET A 416 -5.40 27.60 29.88
C MET A 416 -5.02 28.13 28.50
N LEU A 417 -4.23 29.21 28.45
CA LEU A 417 -3.69 29.72 27.17
C LEU A 417 -2.79 28.69 26.49
N LEU A 418 -1.94 27.98 27.25
CA LEU A 418 -1.13 26.89 26.71
C LEU A 418 -2.00 25.75 26.15
N THR A 419 -3.10 25.40 26.84
CA THR A 419 -4.06 24.38 26.36
C THR A 419 -4.69 24.77 25.04
N VAL A 420 -5.16 26.02 24.92
CA VAL A 420 -5.76 26.55 23.69
C VAL A 420 -4.72 26.59 22.56
N ALA A 421 -3.50 27.07 22.83
CA ALA A 421 -2.43 27.11 21.84
C ALA A 421 -2.05 25.71 21.33
N ALA A 422 -1.87 24.74 22.23
CA ALA A 422 -1.59 23.36 21.86
C ALA A 422 -2.73 22.73 21.03
N THR A 423 -3.99 23.01 21.39
CA THR A 423 -5.16 22.56 20.63
C THR A 423 -5.17 23.15 19.23
N ILE A 424 -4.87 24.46 19.08
CA ILE A 424 -4.79 25.12 17.78
C ILE A 424 -3.68 24.52 16.91
N ILE A 425 -2.48 24.35 17.47
CA ILE A 425 -1.35 23.77 16.74
C ILE A 425 -1.68 22.35 16.29
N ALA A 426 -2.19 21.50 17.18
CA ALA A 426 -2.57 20.13 16.85
C ALA A 426 -3.65 20.07 15.75
N PHE A 427 -4.61 21.00 15.77
CA PHE A 427 -5.63 21.11 14.73
C PHE A 427 -5.03 21.56 13.39
N ILE A 428 -4.14 22.55 13.38
CA ILE A 428 -3.43 22.98 12.16
C ILE A 428 -2.61 21.83 11.58
N LEU A 429 -1.87 21.09 12.41
CA LEU A 429 -1.04 19.97 11.96
C LEU A 429 -1.85 18.93 11.18
N ILE A 430 -2.99 18.49 11.73
CA ILE A 430 -3.77 17.42 11.09
C ILE A 430 -4.49 17.92 9.83
N PHE A 431 -5.06 19.13 9.83
CA PHE A 431 -5.72 19.67 8.62
C PHE A 431 -4.72 20.01 7.51
N ALA A 432 -3.53 20.52 7.87
CA ALA A 432 -2.46 20.77 6.90
C ALA A 432 -1.91 19.46 6.28
N HIS A 433 -1.90 18.38 7.07
CA HIS A 433 -1.48 17.07 6.59
C HIS A 433 -2.53 16.43 5.68
N THR A 434 -3.75 16.25 6.17
CA THR A 434 -4.78 15.48 5.46
C THR A 434 -5.34 16.26 4.27
N ARG A 435 -5.46 17.59 4.38
CA ARG A 435 -6.08 18.49 3.38
C ARG A 435 -7.46 18.04 2.92
N ASP A 436 -8.14 17.26 3.74
CA ASP A 436 -9.39 16.59 3.43
C ASP A 436 -10.13 16.25 4.75
N TRP A 437 -11.38 15.81 4.62
CA TRP A 437 -12.23 15.42 5.74
C TRP A 437 -12.15 13.90 5.96
N SER A 438 -11.63 13.46 7.10
CA SER A 438 -11.44 12.04 7.41
C SER A 438 -12.74 11.25 7.64
N GLY A 439 -13.89 11.93 7.78
CA GLY A 439 -15.15 11.28 8.14
C GLY A 439 -15.20 10.78 9.59
N GLY A 440 -16.38 10.33 10.03
CA GLY A 440 -16.59 9.78 11.37
C GLY A 440 -16.81 10.82 12.48
N ALA A 441 -16.98 10.33 13.71
CA ALA A 441 -17.33 11.17 14.87
C ALA A 441 -16.16 12.02 15.39
N HIS A 442 -14.93 11.51 15.30
CA HIS A 442 -13.73 12.18 15.82
C HIS A 442 -13.53 13.61 15.29
N PRO A 443 -13.48 13.86 13.96
CA PRO A 443 -13.26 15.22 13.45
C PRO A 443 -14.42 16.18 13.80
N VAL A 444 -15.67 15.68 13.87
CA VAL A 444 -16.82 16.49 14.30
C VAL A 444 -16.66 16.94 15.75
N LEU A 445 -16.35 16.01 16.66
CA LEU A 445 -16.11 16.31 18.07
C LEU A 445 -14.91 17.25 18.24
N GLY A 446 -13.83 17.02 17.50
CA GLY A 446 -12.64 17.87 17.50
C GLY A 446 -12.93 19.31 17.07
N CYS A 447 -13.71 19.51 16.01
CA CYS A 447 -14.15 20.84 15.57
C CYS A 447 -14.98 21.56 16.65
N LEU A 448 -15.92 20.87 17.29
CA LEU A 448 -16.71 21.45 18.38
C LEU A 448 -15.84 21.86 19.56
N VAL A 449 -14.90 21.01 19.97
CA VAL A 449 -13.93 21.31 21.04
C VAL A 449 -13.08 22.53 20.68
N MET A 450 -12.57 22.61 19.45
CA MET A 450 -11.76 23.73 18.97
C MET A 450 -12.53 25.05 18.99
N ILE A 451 -13.75 25.08 18.45
CA ILE A 451 -14.61 26.28 18.42
C ILE A 451 -14.89 26.77 19.85
N LEU A 452 -15.36 25.88 20.72
CA LEU A 452 -15.72 26.24 22.09
C LEU A 452 -14.48 26.67 22.91
N SER A 453 -13.34 26.02 22.70
CA SER A 453 -12.06 26.37 23.35
C SER A 453 -11.55 27.74 22.92
N PHE A 454 -11.76 28.12 21.65
CA PHE A 454 -11.42 29.45 21.15
C PHE A 454 -12.31 30.56 21.74
N PHE A 455 -13.60 30.29 21.92
CA PHE A 455 -14.52 31.24 22.56
C PHE A 455 -14.25 31.42 24.06
N GLN A 456 -13.69 30.42 24.74
CA GLN A 456 -13.51 30.43 26.18
C GLN A 456 -12.63 31.61 26.69
N PRO A 457 -11.45 31.90 26.09
CA PRO A 457 -10.69 33.13 26.39
C PRO A 457 -11.41 34.43 26.03
N ILE A 458 -12.18 34.46 24.93
CA ILE A 458 -12.93 35.67 24.53
C ILE A 458 -13.94 36.04 25.60
N VAL A 459 -14.72 35.06 26.07
CA VAL A 459 -15.65 35.25 27.18
C VAL A 459 -14.90 35.66 28.45
N ALA A 460 -13.71 35.10 28.71
CA ALA A 460 -12.88 35.49 29.84
C ALA A 460 -12.39 36.94 29.80
N MET A 461 -12.21 37.54 28.62
CA MET A 461 -11.87 38.96 28.48
C MET A 461 -13.06 39.87 28.83
N LEU A 462 -14.29 39.41 28.64
CA LEU A 462 -15.52 40.12 28.99
C LEU A 462 -15.88 40.01 30.49
N ARG A 463 -14.97 39.47 31.31
CA ARG A 463 -15.16 39.27 32.74
C ARG A 463 -15.35 40.60 33.48
N CYS A 464 -16.55 40.81 34.03
CA CYS A 464 -16.87 41.98 34.87
C CYS A 464 -16.08 42.00 36.19
N GLY A 465 -16.07 43.13 36.91
CA GLY A 465 -15.44 43.25 38.23
C GLY A 465 -16.01 42.28 39.30
N PRO A 466 -15.29 42.03 40.42
CA PRO A 466 -15.70 41.05 41.44
C PRO A 466 -17.07 41.33 42.09
N GLN A 467 -17.45 42.60 42.21
CA GLN A 467 -18.68 43.05 42.86
C GLN A 467 -19.82 43.40 41.87
N HIS A 468 -19.66 43.09 40.58
CA HIS A 468 -20.63 43.44 39.55
C HIS A 468 -21.82 42.45 39.54
N HIS A 469 -23.07 42.92 39.40
CA HIS A 469 -24.26 42.04 39.48
C HIS A 469 -24.29 40.95 38.39
N LEU A 470 -23.79 41.24 37.18
CA LEU A 470 -23.68 40.24 36.08
C LEU A 470 -22.56 39.21 36.28
N ARG A 471 -21.77 39.30 37.36
CA ARG A 471 -20.62 38.41 37.57
C ARG A 471 -21.03 36.94 37.73
N TYR A 472 -22.21 36.68 38.29
CA TYR A 472 -22.78 35.34 38.38
C TYR A 472 -23.02 34.72 36.99
N LEU A 473 -23.52 35.50 36.03
CA LEU A 473 -23.80 35.03 34.67
C LEU A 473 -22.50 34.64 33.96
N PHE A 474 -21.46 35.48 34.09
CA PHE A 474 -20.12 35.16 33.60
C PHE A 474 -19.59 33.87 34.22
N ASN A 475 -19.59 33.76 35.56
CA ASN A 475 -19.04 32.58 36.24
C ASN A 475 -19.77 31.30 35.82
N THR A 476 -21.10 31.35 35.69
CA THR A 476 -21.94 30.21 35.30
C THR A 476 -21.68 29.82 33.85
N SER A 477 -21.70 30.78 32.93
CA SER A 477 -21.46 30.53 31.50
C SER A 477 -20.04 29.99 31.26
N HIS A 478 -19.02 30.60 31.86
CA HIS A 478 -17.63 30.18 31.73
C HIS A 478 -17.41 28.76 32.29
N PHE A 479 -18.01 28.44 33.44
CA PHE A 479 -17.96 27.11 34.02
C PHE A 479 -18.68 26.07 33.16
N LEU A 480 -19.91 26.35 32.72
CA LEU A 480 -20.70 25.43 31.91
C LEU A 480 -19.98 25.12 30.58
N ASN A 481 -19.46 26.15 29.91
CA ASN A 481 -18.69 25.97 28.68
C ASN A 481 -17.44 25.10 28.92
N ALA A 482 -16.71 25.33 30.03
CA ALA A 482 -15.54 24.52 30.38
C ALA A 482 -15.89 23.03 30.54
N VAL A 483 -17.00 22.73 31.23
CA VAL A 483 -17.48 21.35 31.44
C VAL A 483 -17.86 20.70 30.11
N ILE A 484 -18.63 21.41 29.26
CA ILE A 484 -19.01 20.92 27.93
C ILE A 484 -17.78 20.60 27.09
N ILE A 485 -16.81 21.52 27.04
CA ILE A 485 -15.56 21.35 26.31
C ILE A 485 -14.81 20.11 26.82
N LYS A 486 -14.62 19.95 28.13
CA LYS A 486 -13.90 18.80 28.70
C LYS A 486 -14.62 17.48 28.36
N SER A 487 -15.94 17.43 28.45
CA SER A 487 -16.71 16.23 28.08
C SER A 487 -16.56 15.88 26.60
N LEU A 488 -16.66 16.87 25.70
CA LEU A 488 -16.46 16.66 24.27
C LEU A 488 -15.01 16.27 23.94
N ALA A 489 -14.03 16.86 24.61
CA ALA A 489 -12.61 16.53 24.43
C ALA A 489 -12.31 15.09 24.83
N VAL A 490 -12.90 14.61 25.94
CA VAL A 490 -12.80 13.21 26.33
C VAL A 490 -13.39 12.31 25.24
N ALA A 491 -14.61 12.59 24.76
CA ALA A 491 -15.21 11.81 23.67
C ALA A 491 -14.38 11.85 22.37
N ALA A 492 -13.79 13.00 22.04
CA ALA A 492 -12.89 13.15 20.90
C ALA A 492 -11.61 12.29 21.06
N ILE A 493 -11.04 12.22 22.27
CA ILE A 493 -9.86 11.39 22.55
C ILE A 493 -10.21 9.90 22.42
N PHE A 494 -11.33 9.43 22.99
CA PHE A 494 -11.74 8.03 22.82
C PHE A 494 -11.95 7.67 21.35
N THR A 495 -12.68 8.51 20.60
CA THR A 495 -12.88 8.26 19.17
C THR A 495 -11.57 8.33 18.37
N GLY A 496 -10.62 9.19 18.76
CA GLY A 496 -9.30 9.28 18.14
C GLY A 496 -8.39 8.08 18.45
N LEU A 497 -8.33 7.65 19.70
CA LEU A 497 -7.57 6.47 20.12
C LEU A 497 -8.11 5.18 19.47
N ASN A 498 -9.42 5.08 19.26
CA ASN A 498 -10.03 3.97 18.54
C ASN A 498 -9.60 3.89 17.07
N LEU A 499 -9.28 5.02 16.43
CA LEU A 499 -8.74 5.04 15.06
C LEU A 499 -7.29 4.53 15.03
N ILE A 500 -6.52 4.75 16.11
CA ILE A 500 -5.13 4.33 16.22
C ILE A 500 -5.02 2.86 16.65
N ASP A 501 -5.87 2.42 17.57
CA ASP A 501 -5.76 1.13 18.25
C ASP A 501 -7.08 0.35 18.25
N SER A 502 -7.50 -0.06 17.05
CA SER A 502 -8.78 -0.74 16.83
C SER A 502 -8.74 -2.24 17.14
N SER A 503 -7.57 -2.87 17.22
CA SER A 503 -7.44 -4.34 17.32
C SER A 503 -7.44 -4.85 18.76
N ASP A 504 -6.61 -4.30 19.64
CA ASP A 504 -6.46 -4.76 21.03
C ASP A 504 -7.17 -3.83 22.05
N GLY A 505 -7.43 -2.58 21.64
CA GLY A 505 -8.12 -1.56 22.42
C GLY A 505 -7.39 -1.19 23.71
N TRP A 506 -6.08 -1.45 23.79
CA TRP A 506 -5.25 -1.16 24.95
C TRP A 506 -5.24 0.33 25.27
N LEU A 507 -5.07 1.20 24.26
CA LEU A 507 -5.09 2.66 24.45
C LEU A 507 -6.42 3.13 25.06
N MET A 508 -7.53 2.56 24.59
CA MET A 508 -8.87 2.88 25.08
C MET A 508 -9.07 2.44 26.53
N LYS A 509 -8.56 1.26 26.90
CA LYS A 509 -8.60 0.74 28.28
C LYS A 509 -7.78 1.63 29.23
N VAL A 510 -6.58 2.05 28.81
CA VAL A 510 -5.72 2.95 29.59
C VAL A 510 -6.38 4.32 29.78
N MET A 511 -6.98 4.87 28.73
CA MET A 511 -7.75 6.12 28.82
C MET A 511 -8.98 5.98 29.74
N GLY A 512 -9.66 4.84 29.73
CA GLY A 512 -10.72 4.52 30.69
C GLY A 512 -10.22 4.51 32.14
N GLY A 513 -9.04 3.92 32.38
CA GLY A 513 -8.36 3.96 33.68
C GLY A 513 -8.03 5.39 34.13
N PHE A 514 -7.56 6.24 33.22
CA PHE A 514 -7.33 7.66 33.50
C PHE A 514 -8.61 8.39 33.91
N LEU A 515 -9.74 8.15 33.24
CA LEU A 515 -11.01 8.75 33.64
C LEU A 515 -11.48 8.29 35.03
N ALA A 516 -11.30 7.00 35.34
CA ALA A 516 -11.61 6.47 36.65
C ALA A 516 -10.73 7.11 37.74
N TRP A 517 -9.44 7.32 37.43
CA TRP A 517 -8.51 8.05 38.29
C TRP A 517 -8.93 9.51 38.50
N GLU A 518 -9.28 10.24 37.44
CA GLU A 518 -9.76 11.63 37.55
C GLU A 518 -11.03 11.70 38.42
N ALA A 519 -11.99 10.82 38.16
CA ALA A 519 -13.24 10.76 38.92
C ALA A 519 -13.02 10.45 40.40
N LEU A 520 -12.16 9.47 40.71
CA LEU A 520 -11.82 9.10 42.08
C LEU A 520 -11.28 10.30 42.86
N PHE A 521 -10.30 11.02 42.31
CA PHE A 521 -9.69 12.15 43.00
C PHE A 521 -10.62 13.36 43.11
N TYR A 522 -11.47 13.61 42.11
CA TYR A 522 -12.52 14.63 42.23
C TYR A 522 -13.48 14.31 43.37
N ILE A 523 -13.90 13.04 43.51
CA ILE A 523 -14.76 12.60 44.62
C ILE A 523 -14.03 12.76 45.96
N MET A 524 -12.76 12.34 46.06
CA MET A 524 -11.97 12.48 47.30
C MET A 524 -11.80 13.95 47.71
N LEU A 525 -11.47 14.84 46.77
CA LEU A 525 -11.34 16.28 47.01
C LEU A 525 -12.67 16.94 47.39
N GLU A 526 -13.79 16.51 46.81
CA GLU A 526 -15.12 17.05 47.15
C GLU A 526 -15.58 16.56 48.54
N VAL A 527 -15.40 15.27 48.85
CA VAL A 527 -15.69 14.71 50.18
C VAL A 527 -14.83 15.39 51.25
N HIS A 528 -13.54 15.61 50.99
CA HIS A 528 -12.65 16.32 51.92
C HIS A 528 -13.09 17.77 52.13
N ASN A 529 -13.42 18.49 51.05
CA ASN A 529 -13.95 19.85 51.15
C ASN A 529 -15.30 19.93 51.88
N GLY A 530 -16.18 18.94 51.70
CA GLY A 530 -17.45 18.82 52.42
C GLY A 530 -17.25 18.63 53.92
N LYS A 531 -16.40 17.68 54.32
CA LYS A 531 -16.05 17.42 55.73
C LYS A 531 -15.37 18.61 56.40
N SER A 532 -14.53 19.34 55.66
CA SER A 532 -13.89 20.58 56.15
C SER A 532 -14.90 21.68 56.43
N LYS A 533 -15.98 21.80 55.63
CA LYS A 533 -17.07 22.76 55.86
C LYS A 533 -17.98 22.39 57.04
N GLU A 534 -18.25 21.10 57.26
CA GLU A 534 -19.09 20.64 58.39
C GLU A 534 -18.42 20.81 59.76
N LYS A 535 -17.09 20.70 59.84
CA LYS A 535 -16.32 20.92 61.08
C LYS A 535 -16.19 22.42 61.45
N GLY A 536 -17.25 23.20 61.23
CA GLY A 536 -17.28 24.66 61.40
C GLY A 536 -16.59 25.17 62.67
N SER A 537 -15.83 26.26 62.50
CA SER A 537 -14.92 26.91 63.47
C SER A 537 -13.52 26.27 63.59
N ALA A 538 -12.74 26.34 62.51
CA ALA A 538 -11.35 25.90 62.50
C ALA A 538 -10.44 26.88 63.27
N THR A 539 -9.68 26.36 64.24
CA THR A 539 -8.43 26.97 64.69
C THR A 539 -7.43 27.01 63.53
N VAL A 540 -6.46 27.93 63.56
CA VAL A 540 -5.42 28.09 62.51
C VAL A 540 -4.70 26.76 62.19
N GLU A 541 -4.58 25.86 63.16
CA GLU A 541 -3.99 24.53 63.00
C GLU A 541 -4.83 23.60 62.11
N VAL A 542 -6.15 23.62 62.25
CA VAL A 542 -7.07 22.78 61.44
C VAL A 542 -7.10 23.25 59.98
N GLU A 543 -7.00 24.57 59.73
CA GLU A 543 -6.89 25.12 58.37
C GLU A 543 -5.54 24.76 57.73
N SER A 544 -4.45 24.78 58.51
CA SER A 544 -3.11 24.37 58.05
C SER A 544 -3.03 22.89 57.68
N GLU A 545 -3.61 21.99 58.49
CA GLU A 545 -3.66 20.56 58.17
C GLU A 545 -4.52 20.27 56.93
N SER A 546 -5.68 20.92 56.82
CA SER A 546 -6.57 20.77 55.66
C SER A 546 -5.87 21.17 54.35
N VAL A 547 -5.09 22.25 54.37
CA VAL A 547 -4.28 22.70 53.22
C VAL A 547 -3.17 21.69 52.89
N LYS A 548 -2.51 21.08 53.88
CA LYS A 548 -1.50 20.04 53.63
C LYS A 548 -2.09 18.80 52.98
N ILE A 549 -3.26 18.33 53.44
CA ILE A 549 -3.95 17.17 52.88
C ILE A 549 -4.39 17.44 51.44
N ASP A 550 -5.01 18.61 51.18
CA ASP A 550 -5.40 18.99 49.82
C ASP A 550 -4.16 19.04 48.89
N GLY A 551 -3.02 19.55 49.37
CA GLY A 551 -1.78 19.62 48.60
C GLY A 551 -1.23 18.24 48.25
N LEU A 552 -1.28 17.29 49.20
CA LEU A 552 -0.86 15.91 48.99
C LEU A 552 -1.79 15.17 48.02
N LEU A 553 -3.10 15.35 48.14
CA LEU A 553 -4.08 14.80 47.19
C LEU A 553 -3.87 15.32 45.77
N ILE A 554 -3.61 16.62 45.62
CA ILE A 554 -3.32 17.24 44.32
C ILE A 554 -1.99 16.74 43.75
N GLY A 555 -0.96 16.58 44.58
CA GLY A 555 0.32 16.01 44.16
C GLY A 555 0.18 14.57 43.64
N LEU A 556 -0.53 13.72 44.39
CA LEU A 556 -0.84 12.34 43.98
C LEU A 556 -1.65 12.30 42.68
N PHE A 557 -2.66 13.16 42.56
CA PHE A 557 -3.48 13.29 41.36
C PHE A 557 -2.61 13.53 40.12
N PHE A 558 -1.70 14.51 40.17
CA PHE A 558 -0.82 14.82 39.03
C PHE A 558 0.20 13.72 38.76
N LEU A 559 0.71 13.05 39.79
CA LEU A 559 1.59 11.91 39.62
C LEU A 559 0.90 10.79 38.81
N GLY A 560 -0.33 10.44 39.18
CA GLY A 560 -1.12 9.46 38.42
C GLY A 560 -1.43 9.93 37.00
N ASN A 561 -1.80 11.21 36.81
CA ASN A 561 -2.06 11.75 35.47
C ASN A 561 -0.84 11.66 34.56
N ILE A 562 0.36 11.94 35.09
CA ILE A 562 1.61 11.82 34.33
C ILE A 562 1.87 10.35 33.97
N CYS A 563 1.67 9.39 34.88
CA CYS A 563 1.83 7.97 34.58
C CYS A 563 0.90 7.51 33.45
N PHE A 564 -0.38 7.87 33.49
CA PHE A 564 -1.34 7.56 32.42
C PHE A 564 -0.98 8.25 31.11
N LEU A 565 -0.58 9.53 31.14
CA LEU A 565 -0.16 10.25 29.95
C LEU A 565 1.05 9.57 29.30
N VAL A 566 2.09 9.24 30.09
CA VAL A 566 3.29 8.58 29.56
C VAL A 566 2.94 7.23 28.95
N ALA A 567 2.09 6.43 29.60
CA ALA A 567 1.63 5.16 29.03
C ALA A 567 0.93 5.35 27.67
N LEU A 568 0.02 6.32 27.54
CA LEU A 568 -0.66 6.60 26.28
C LEU A 568 0.29 7.14 25.21
N LEU A 569 1.23 8.02 25.57
CA LEU A 569 2.22 8.57 24.64
C LEU A 569 3.17 7.48 24.11
N VAL A 570 3.64 6.58 24.99
CA VAL A 570 4.44 5.42 24.60
C VAL A 570 3.63 4.50 23.69
N GLY A 571 2.37 4.24 24.04
CA GLY A 571 1.48 3.44 23.19
C GLY A 571 1.27 4.02 21.80
N ILE A 572 1.02 5.33 21.67
CA ILE A 572 0.93 6.00 20.37
C ILE A 572 2.25 5.92 19.61
N GLY A 573 3.39 6.03 20.30
CA GLY A 573 4.71 5.97 19.66
C GLY A 573 5.03 4.62 19.02
N VAL A 574 4.50 3.53 19.58
CA VAL A 574 4.72 2.15 19.11
C VAL A 574 3.73 1.71 18.02
N LYS A 575 2.59 2.37 17.89
CA LYS A 575 1.67 2.22 16.73
C LYS A 575 2.22 2.98 15.52
#